data_AF-A0A7Y5HBN0-F1
#
_entry.id   AF-A0A7Y5HBN0-F1
#
_cell.length_a   1.000
_cell.length_b   1.000
_cell.length_c   1.000
_cell.angle_alpha   90.00
_cell.angle_beta   90.00
_cell.angle_gamma   90.00
#
_symmetry.space_group_name_H-M   'P 1'
#
loop_
_entity.id
_entity.type
_entity.pdbx_description
1 polymer ?
#
loop_
_entity_poly.entity_id
_entity_poly.type
_entity_poly.pdbx_seq_one_letter_code
_entity_poly.pdbx_strand_id
1 'polypeptide(L)' 'MKFLKTSQFVPMKGEAWMYYECGDDMSVCRIVTHIPMTGETTLTPDPVVKVLFRPEMMLPSTEQEFSKHWALGEARKA' A
#
# COMPACT_ATOMS: atom_id res chain seq x y z
N MET A 1 14.67 0.02 5.36
CA MET A 1 13.30 -0.09 4.83
C MET A 1 13.11 0.88 3.69
N LYS A 2 12.36 0.49 2.66
CA LYS A 2 11.98 1.34 1.53
C LYS A 2 10.46 1.39 1.44
N PHE A 3 9.93 2.56 1.10
CA PHE A 3 8.49 2.77 0.97
C PHE A 3 8.16 3.19 -0.45
N LEU A 4 7.20 2.50 -1.04
CA LEU A 4 6.80 2.71 -2.43
C LEU A 4 5.29 2.75 -2.51
N LYS A 5 4.78 3.40 -3.57
CA LYS A 5 3.36 3.42 -3.85
C LYS A 5 3.08 3.37 -5.34
N THR A 6 1.90 2.88 -5.68
CA THR A 6 1.35 2.97 -7.02
C THR A 6 -0.15 3.14 -6.92
N SER A 7 -0.78 3.53 -8.01
CA SER A 7 -2.22 3.72 -8.05
C SER A 7 -2.82 2.98 -9.23
N GLN A 8 -4.07 2.57 -9.08
CA GLN A 8 -4.86 2.02 -10.15
C GLN A 8 -6.30 2.51 -10.02
N PHE A 9 -6.92 2.83 -11.15
CA PHE A 9 -8.33 3.15 -11.16
C PHE A 9 -9.17 1.88 -10.97
N VAL A 10 -10.07 1.89 -9.99
CA VAL A 10 -11.06 0.85 -9.76
C VAL A 10 -12.42 1.37 -10.23
N PRO A 11 -13.04 0.74 -11.25
CA PRO A 11 -14.37 1.12 -11.72
C PRO A 11 -15.37 1.25 -10.57
N MET A 12 -16.17 2.32 -10.58
CA MET A 12 -17.16 2.69 -9.55
C MET A 12 -16.60 3.09 -8.17
N LYS A 13 -15.32 2.80 -7.86
CA LYS A 13 -14.71 3.14 -6.56
C LYS A 13 -13.70 4.29 -6.63
N GLY A 14 -13.19 4.61 -7.82
CA GLY A 14 -12.20 5.67 -8.03
C GLY A 14 -10.75 5.18 -7.92
N GLU A 15 -9.83 6.09 -7.63
CA GLU A 15 -8.40 5.79 -7.52
C GLU A 15 -8.10 4.96 -6.27
N ALA A 16 -7.51 3.78 -6.45
CA ALA A 16 -6.99 2.96 -5.37
C ALA A 16 -5.48 3.14 -5.25
N TRP A 17 -5.04 3.68 -4.12
CA TRP A 17 -3.64 3.81 -3.79
C TRP A 17 -3.15 2.58 -3.05
N MET A 18 -2.07 1.98 -3.54
CA MET A 18 -1.42 0.84 -2.92
C MET A 18 -0.05 1.29 -2.42
N TYR A 19 0.20 1.09 -1.14
CA TYR A 19 1.45 1.43 -0.48
C TYR A 19 2.13 0.17 -0.01
N TYR A 20 3.45 0.14 -0.17
CA TYR A 20 4.28 -1.03 0.07
C TYR A 20 5.39 -0.63 1.04
N GLU A 21 5.53 -1.43 2.09
CA GLU A 21 6.74 -1.47 2.89
C GLU A 21 7.62 -2.61 2.38
N CYS A 22 8.83 -2.26 1.98
CA CYS A 22 9.81 -3.21 1.48
C CYS A 22 11.06 -3.25 2.36
N GLY A 23 11.67 -4.43 2.45
CA GLY A 23 13.03 -4.61 2.95
C GLY A 23 14.06 -3.86 2.11
N ASP A 24 15.30 -3.80 2.60
CA ASP A 24 16.39 -3.13 1.88
C ASP A 24 16.73 -3.82 0.54
N ASP A 25 16.46 -5.12 0.47
CA ASP A 25 16.54 -6.00 -0.71
C ASP A 25 15.33 -5.90 -1.65
N MET A 26 14.40 -4.97 -1.43
CA MET A 26 13.14 -4.82 -2.16
C MET A 26 12.12 -5.97 -1.96
N SER A 27 12.33 -6.84 -0.96
CA SER A 27 11.32 -7.82 -0.57
C SER A 27 10.09 -7.12 0.02
N VAL A 28 8.89 -7.52 -0.41
CA VAL A 28 7.64 -6.88 0.07
C VAL A 28 7.27 -7.47 1.43
N CYS A 29 7.26 -6.62 2.46
CA CYS A 29 6.93 -6.99 3.83
C CYS A 29 5.43 -6.80 4.10
N ARG A 30 4.88 -5.62 3.77
CA ARG A 30 3.49 -5.26 4.05
C ARG A 30 2.91 -4.41 2.92
N ILE A 31 1.59 -4.52 2.72
CA ILE A 31 0.86 -3.72 1.74
C ILE A 31 -0.37 -3.11 2.42
N VAL A 32 -0.64 -1.84 2.14
CA VAL A 32 -1.94 -1.22 2.41
C VAL A 32 -2.55 -0.67 1.14
N THR A 33 -3.81 -1.00 0.88
CA THR A 33 -4.58 -0.40 -0.21
C THR A 33 -5.62 0.54 0.38
N HIS A 34 -5.63 1.79 -0.05
CA HIS A 34 -6.57 2.81 0.38
C HIS A 34 -7.28 3.43 -0.82
N ILE A 35 -8.60 3.48 -0.78
CA ILE A 35 -9.44 4.14 -1.79
C ILE A 35 -10.04 5.40 -1.14
N PRO A 36 -9.54 6.61 -1.41
CA PRO A 36 -10.00 7.83 -0.73
C PRO A 36 -11.49 8.11 -0.92
N MET A 37 -12.02 7.84 -2.12
CA MET A 37 -13.41 8.14 -2.48
C MET A 37 -14.42 7.32 -1.67
N THR A 38 -14.12 6.06 -1.39
CA THR A 38 -15.00 5.17 -0.59
C THR A 38 -14.55 5.08 0.88
N GLY A 39 -13.34 5.55 1.19
CA GLY A 39 -12.69 5.37 2.47
C GLY A 39 -12.25 3.93 2.75
N GLU A 40 -12.42 3.00 1.81
CA GLU A 40 -12.03 1.60 1.98
C GLU A 40 -10.51 1.50 2.21
N THR A 41 -10.12 0.72 3.21
CA THR A 41 -8.71 0.47 3.53
C THR A 41 -8.52 -1.02 3.81
N THR A 42 -7.63 -1.65 3.04
CA THR A 42 -7.31 -3.08 3.17
C THR A 42 -5.85 -3.23 3.59
N LEU A 43 -5.60 -4.02 4.62
CA LEU A 43 -4.26 -4.32 5.13
C LEU A 43 -3.85 -5.74 4.76
N THR A 44 -2.67 -5.90 4.19
CA THR A 44 -2.06 -7.18 3.84
C THR A 44 -0.70 -7.29 4.55
N PRO A 45 -0.65 -7.83 5.78
CA PRO A 45 0.57 -7.89 6.60
C PRO A 45 1.57 -8.96 6.18
N ASP A 46 1.13 -10.00 5.46
CA ASP A 46 1.99 -11.05 4.92
C ASP A 46 1.59 -11.33 3.46
N PRO A 47 2.04 -10.50 2.51
CA PRO A 47 1.66 -10.64 1.12
C PRO A 47 2.30 -11.89 0.50
N VAL A 48 1.53 -12.63 -0.31
CA VAL A 48 2.03 -13.78 -1.08
C VAL A 48 3.06 -13.33 -2.12
N VAL A 49 2.87 -12.14 -2.68
CA VAL A 49 3.86 -11.47 -3.53
C VAL A 49 5.00 -10.97 -2.66
N LYS A 50 6.18 -11.56 -2.86
CA LYS A 50 7.41 -11.17 -2.15
C LYS A 50 8.32 -10.22 -2.93
N VAL A 51 8.05 -10.02 -4.23
CA VAL A 51 8.81 -9.12 -5.11
C VAL A 51 7.85 -8.25 -5.90
N LEU A 52 8.10 -6.94 -5.95
CA LEU A 52 7.29 -6.01 -6.74
C LEU A 52 7.39 -6.32 -8.23
N PHE A 53 6.24 -6.39 -8.89
CA PHE A 53 6.17 -6.46 -10.34
C PHE A 53 6.35 -5.05 -10.93
N ARG A 54 7.39 -4.87 -11.75
CA ARG A 54 7.78 -3.57 -12.36
C ARG A 54 8.05 -2.45 -11.35
N PRO A 55 9.08 -2.60 -10.48
CA PRO A 55 9.44 -1.59 -9.48
C PRO A 55 9.77 -0.22 -10.10
N GLU A 56 10.18 -0.17 -11.37
CA GLU A 56 10.44 1.05 -12.12
C GLU A 56 9.19 1.93 -12.35
N MET A 57 7.98 1.36 -12.26
CA MET A 57 6.72 2.09 -12.37
C MET A 57 6.21 2.61 -11.02
N MET A 58 6.91 2.28 -9.92
CA MET A 58 6.50 2.67 -8.58
C MET A 58 6.94 4.09 -8.27
N LEU A 59 6.08 4.81 -7.55
CA LEU A 59 6.42 6.11 -7.00
C LEU A 59 7.05 5.93 -5.62
N PRO A 60 8.02 6.79 -5.25
CA PRO A 60 8.49 6.83 -3.88
C PRO A 60 7.36 7.23 -2.93
N SER A 61 7.32 6.59 -1.76
CA SER A 61 6.44 6.92 -0.64
C SER A 61 7.27 7.19 0.60
N THR A 62 6.68 7.82 1.61
CA THR A 62 7.29 7.95 2.93
C THR A 62 6.74 6.92 3.91
N GLU A 63 7.49 6.65 4.98
CA GLU A 63 7.04 5.84 6.11
C GLU A 63 5.80 6.45 6.77
N GLN A 64 5.74 7.78 6.88
CA GLN A 64 4.61 8.49 7.51
C GLN A 64 3.33 8.31 6.70
N GLU A 65 3.42 8.35 5.36
CA GLU A 65 2.27 8.13 4.48
C GLU A 65 1.77 6.68 4.61
N PHE A 66 2.67 5.70 4.55
CA PHE A 66 2.31 4.29 4.76
C PHE A 66 1.67 4.07 6.14
N SER A 67 2.31 4.57 7.20
CA SER A 67 1.87 4.37 8.59
C SER A 67 0.52 5.00 8.86
N LYS A 68 0.22 6.16 8.26
CA LYS A 68 -1.09 6.80 8.34
C LYS A 68 -2.20 5.87 7.81
N HIS A 69 -2.00 5.27 6.65
CA HIS A 69 -2.99 4.37 6.05
C HIS A 69 -3.05 3.02 6.76
N TRP A 70 -1.91 2.53 7.25
CA TRP A 70 -1.86 1.33 8.08
C TRP A 70 -2.70 1.48 9.35
N ALA A 71 -2.44 2.53 10.13
CA ALA A 71 -3.17 2.83 11.35
C ALA A 71 -4.67 3.05 11.09
N LEU A 72 -5.03 3.68 9.96
CA LEU A 72 -6.42 3.81 9.55
C LEU A 72 -7.09 2.45 9.31
N GLY A 73 -6.39 1.51 8.68
CA GLY A 73 -6.90 0.15 8.48
C GLY A 73 -7.02 -0.63 9.78
N GLU A 74 -6.10 -0.47 10.72
CA GLU A 74 -6.17 -1.13 12.04
C GLU A 74 -7.34 -0.58 12.87
N ALA A 75 -7.54 0.74 12.88
CA ALA A 75 -8.64 1.39 13.60
C ALA A 75 -10.02 0.97 13.10
N ARG A 76 -10.15 0.54 11.84
CA ARG A 76 -11.41 0.07 11.24
C ARG A 76 -11.68 -1.42 11.39
N LYS A 77 -10.67 -2.20 11.81
CA LYS A 77 -10.82 -3.61 12.17
C LYS A 77 -11.25 -3.80 13.63
N ALA A 78 -11.11 -2.76 14.45
CA ALA A 78 -11.49 -2.72 15.86
C ALA A 78 -13.00 -2.53 16.08
#